data_AF-A0AAD9JLB4-F1
#
_entry.id   AF-A0AAD9JLB4-F1
#
_cell.length_a   1.000
_cell.length_b   1.000
_cell.length_c   1.000
_cell.angle_alpha   90.00
_cell.angle_beta   90.00
_cell.angle_gamma   90.00
#
_symmetry.space_group_name_H-M   'P 1'
#
loop_
_entity.id
_entity.type
_entity.pdbx_description
1 polymer ?
#
loop_
_entity_poly.entity_id
_entity_poly.type
_entity_poly.pdbx_seq_one_letter_code
_entity_poly.pdbx_strand_id
1 'polypeptide(L)'
;MTSLQVDDAGEKTDKTSRQWGLTLQTFCENTTFHGLRNVVEILWIAIVLFATSTYVYQCQNQVRLYLSRHVSWRMTMSRHEPIYFPAVTICNRNAFRLVAAAENGSYHWLDDMYHRSDISTFNYTKWDVGTLSMRDVYLQHAHLKEDMIAS
;
A
#
# COMPACT_ATOMS: atom_id res chain seq x y z
N MET A 1 -4.57 -17.55 -82.05
CA MET A 1 -4.50 -16.31 -81.24
C MET A 1 -4.69 -16.66 -79.78
N THR A 2 -3.64 -17.16 -79.11
CA THR A 2 -3.54 -17.23 -77.64
C THR A 2 -2.12 -17.71 -77.30
N SER A 3 -1.60 -17.33 -76.13
CA SER A 3 -0.21 -17.43 -75.65
C SER A 3 0.63 -16.20 -76.06
N LEU A 4 1.32 -15.45 -75.19
CA LEU A 4 1.65 -15.56 -73.77
C LEU A 4 1.67 -14.15 -73.16
N GLN A 5 1.01 -13.95 -72.01
CA GLN A 5 1.13 -12.74 -71.18
C GLN A 5 1.55 -13.07 -69.74
N VAL A 6 2.05 -14.29 -69.50
CA VAL A 6 2.27 -14.83 -68.15
C VAL A 6 3.69 -14.53 -67.61
N ASP A 7 4.65 -14.14 -68.45
CA ASP A 7 6.06 -14.10 -68.04
C ASP A 7 6.55 -12.71 -67.54
N ASP A 8 5.99 -11.59 -68.01
CA ASP A 8 6.47 -10.23 -67.68
C ASP A 8 6.09 -9.77 -66.25
N ALA A 9 4.96 -10.28 -65.72
CA ALA A 9 4.52 -10.00 -64.34
C ALA A 9 5.33 -10.77 -63.29
N GLY A 10 5.77 -11.99 -63.62
CA GLY A 10 6.63 -12.82 -62.77
C GLY A 10 8.06 -12.27 -62.67
N GLU A 11 8.61 -11.74 -63.77
CA GLU A 11 9.96 -11.20 -63.78
C GLU A 11 10.08 -9.88 -62.99
N LYS A 12 9.06 -9.03 -63.04
CA LYS A 12 9.03 -7.77 -62.27
C LYS A 12 8.88 -8.00 -60.76
N THR A 13 8.08 -8.99 -60.37
CA THR A 13 7.87 -9.33 -58.95
C THR A 13 9.12 -9.99 -58.34
N ASP A 14 9.83 -10.84 -59.08
CA ASP A 14 11.09 -11.45 -58.63
C ASP A 14 12.23 -10.43 -58.47
N LYS A 15 12.38 -9.49 -59.43
CA LYS A 15 13.37 -8.40 -59.34
C LYS A 15 13.13 -7.52 -58.13
N THR A 16 11.87 -7.20 -57.85
CA THR A 16 11.49 -6.37 -56.71
C THR A 16 11.79 -7.10 -55.39
N SER A 17 11.38 -8.37 -55.26
CA SER A 17 11.67 -9.25 -54.11
C SER A 17 13.18 -9.32 -53.79
N ARG A 18 14.01 -9.54 -54.80
CA ARG A 18 15.47 -9.57 -54.66
C ARG A 18 16.04 -8.22 -54.22
N GLN A 19 15.50 -7.12 -54.73
CA GLN A 19 15.92 -5.77 -54.34
C GLN A 19 15.57 -5.46 -52.86
N TRP A 20 14.42 -5.93 -52.38
CA TRP A 20 14.07 -5.83 -50.95
C TRP A 20 15.01 -6.68 -50.08
N GLY A 21 15.35 -7.89 -50.50
CA GLY A 21 16.30 -8.75 -49.77
C GLY A 21 17.69 -8.13 -49.62
N LEU A 22 18.25 -7.58 -50.70
CA LEU A 22 19.53 -6.86 -50.70
C LEU A 22 19.51 -5.61 -49.80
N THR A 23 18.39 -4.87 -49.82
CA THR A 23 18.23 -3.66 -48.99
C THR A 23 18.17 -4.03 -47.51
N LEU A 24 17.44 -5.09 -47.16
CA LEU A 24 17.37 -5.60 -45.79
C LEU A 24 18.72 -6.12 -45.30
N GLN A 25 19.46 -6.83 -46.15
CA GLN A 25 20.80 -7.30 -45.79
C GLN A 25 21.75 -6.12 -45.50
N THR A 26 21.75 -5.10 -46.37
CA THR A 26 22.55 -3.88 -46.18
C THR A 26 22.19 -3.14 -44.89
N PHE A 27 20.90 -3.12 -44.54
CA PHE A 27 20.42 -2.56 -43.29
C PHE A 27 20.86 -3.37 -42.06
N CYS A 28 20.75 -4.70 -42.12
CA CYS A 28 21.18 -5.63 -41.06
C CYS A 28 22.70 -5.60 -40.81
N GLU A 29 23.50 -5.26 -41.83
CA GLU A 29 24.95 -5.12 -41.69
C GLU A 29 25.38 -3.77 -41.11
N ASN A 30 24.60 -2.70 -41.35
CA ASN A 30 24.91 -1.34 -40.88
C ASN A 30 24.22 -0.95 -39.55
N THR A 31 23.36 -1.80 -39.01
CA THR A 31 22.71 -1.53 -37.72
C THR A 31 23.62 -1.83 -36.54
N THR A 32 23.40 -1.12 -35.42
CA THR A 32 24.08 -1.37 -34.15
C THR A 32 23.42 -2.51 -33.35
N PHE A 33 22.34 -3.10 -33.85
CA PHE A 33 21.64 -4.18 -33.17
C PHE A 33 22.43 -5.49 -33.28
N HIS A 34 22.98 -5.93 -32.14
CA HIS A 34 23.73 -7.18 -32.06
C HIS A 34 22.85 -8.39 -32.42
N GLY A 35 23.36 -9.24 -33.31
CA GLY A 35 22.69 -10.46 -33.77
C GLY A 35 21.96 -10.32 -35.11
N LEU A 36 21.57 -9.11 -35.54
CA LEU A 36 20.85 -8.91 -36.81
C LEU A 36 21.69 -9.26 -38.05
N ARG A 37 23.02 -9.14 -37.94
CA ARG A 37 23.99 -9.49 -39.00
C ARG A 37 24.02 -10.99 -39.32
N ASN A 38 23.66 -11.86 -38.37
CA ASN A 38 23.69 -13.32 -38.52
C ASN A 38 22.28 -13.95 -38.61
N VAL A 39 21.23 -13.15 -38.75
CA VAL A 39 19.81 -13.58 -38.81
C VAL A 39 19.48 -14.51 -39.99
N VAL A 40 20.44 -14.73 -40.89
CA VAL A 40 20.29 -15.68 -42.01
C VAL A 40 20.22 -17.14 -41.52
N GLU A 41 20.71 -17.45 -40.31
CA GLU A 41 20.57 -18.78 -39.71
C GLU A 41 19.40 -18.82 -38.71
N ILE A 42 18.54 -19.83 -38.84
CA ILE A 42 17.32 -20.03 -38.00
C ILE A 42 17.65 -20.06 -36.50
N LEU A 43 18.83 -20.58 -36.14
CA LEU A 43 19.31 -20.61 -34.75
C LEU A 43 19.51 -19.20 -34.18
N TRP A 44 20.08 -18.28 -34.96
CA TRP A 44 20.31 -16.90 -34.53
C TRP A 44 19.00 -16.14 -34.34
N ILE A 45 17.99 -16.42 -35.17
CA ILE A 45 16.64 -15.87 -34.98
C ILE A 45 16.07 -16.31 -33.63
N ALA A 46 16.16 -17.59 -33.29
CA ALA A 46 15.65 -18.11 -32.02
C ALA A 46 16.35 -17.47 -30.81
N ILE A 47 17.67 -17.30 -30.88
CA ILE A 47 18.46 -16.66 -29.83
C ILE A 47 18.08 -15.18 -29.67
N VAL A 48 17.97 -14.44 -30.78
CA VAL A 48 17.60 -13.02 -30.77
C VAL A 48 16.18 -12.84 -30.22
N LEU A 49 15.24 -13.69 -30.59
CA LEU A 49 13.86 -13.65 -30.06
C LEU A 49 13.83 -13.95 -28.55
N PHE A 50 14.58 -14.95 -28.10
CA PHE A 50 14.67 -15.29 -26.68
C PHE A 50 15.30 -14.15 -25.86
N ALA A 51 16.40 -13.56 -26.34
CA ALA A 51 17.05 -12.41 -25.72
C ALA A 51 16.11 -11.20 -25.67
N THR A 52 15.36 -10.94 -26.74
CA THR A 52 14.40 -9.83 -26.79
C THR A 52 13.24 -10.05 -25.83
N SER A 53 12.70 -11.27 -25.76
CA SER A 53 11.60 -11.62 -24.84
C SER A 53 12.01 -11.47 -23.37
N THR A 54 13.18 -11.99 -23.01
CA THR A 54 13.71 -11.86 -21.64
C THR A 54 14.02 -10.40 -21.28
N TYR A 55 14.53 -9.61 -22.22
CA TYR A 55 14.74 -8.18 -22.04
C TYR A 55 13.43 -7.43 -21.79
N VAL A 56 12.39 -7.68 -22.59
CA VAL A 56 11.07 -7.05 -22.40
C VAL A 56 10.47 -7.44 -21.04
N TYR A 57 10.60 -8.71 -20.64
CA TYR A 57 10.14 -9.17 -19.33
C TYR A 57 10.84 -8.43 -18.18
N GLN A 58 12.17 -8.28 -18.25
CA GLN A 58 12.93 -7.54 -17.25
C GLN A 58 12.54 -6.06 -17.20
N CYS A 59 12.37 -5.41 -18.36
CA CYS A 59 11.89 -4.03 -18.46
C CYS A 59 10.52 -3.86 -17.79
N GLN A 60 9.57 -4.75 -18.07
CA GLN A 60 8.25 -4.71 -17.43
C GLN A 60 8.35 -4.86 -15.91
N ASN A 61 9.19 -5.76 -15.42
CA ASN A 61 9.39 -5.95 -13.98
C ASN A 61 9.94 -4.68 -13.32
N GLN A 62 10.95 -4.04 -13.93
CA GLN A 62 11.51 -2.79 -13.41
C GLN A 62 10.51 -1.63 -13.46
N VAL A 63 9.72 -1.51 -14.52
CA VAL A 63 8.65 -0.50 -14.61
C VAL A 63 7.59 -0.71 -13.52
N ARG A 64 7.18 -1.96 -13.26
CA ARG A 64 6.25 -2.28 -12.18
C ARG A 64 6.82 -1.93 -10.81
N LEU A 65 8.08 -2.26 -10.55
CA LEU A 65 8.76 -1.91 -9.31
C LEU A 65 8.84 -0.39 -9.12
N TYR A 66 9.17 0.36 -10.17
CA TYR A 66 9.19 1.82 -10.14
C TYR A 66 7.80 2.40 -9.84
N LEU A 67 6.75 1.89 -10.50
CA LEU A 67 5.37 2.33 -10.28
C LEU A 67 4.81 1.92 -8.92
N SER A 68 5.32 0.84 -8.32
CA SER A 68 4.92 0.40 -6.97
C SER A 68 5.38 1.35 -5.86
N ARG A 69 6.23 2.34 -6.18
CA ARG A 69 6.72 3.37 -5.26
C ARG A 69 7.21 2.79 -3.93
N HIS A 70 7.99 1.72 -4.02
CA HIS A 70 8.49 1.08 -2.82
C HIS A 70 9.43 2.03 -2.07
N VAL A 71 9.03 2.43 -0.85
CA VAL A 71 9.84 3.30 0.00
C VAL A 71 10.75 2.45 0.86
N SER A 72 12.06 2.70 0.78
CA SER A 72 13.04 2.09 1.68
C SER A 72 13.28 3.05 2.84
N TRP A 73 12.96 2.64 4.06
CA TRP A 73 13.27 3.43 5.25
C TRP A 73 14.70 3.10 5.71
N ARG A 74 15.47 4.13 6.06
CA ARG A 74 16.77 3.99 6.70
C ARG A 74 16.65 4.53 8.12
N MET A 75 16.65 3.64 9.11
CA MET A 75 16.69 4.04 10.51
C MET A 75 18.13 4.43 10.87
N THR A 76 18.31 5.67 11.28
CA THR A 76 19.55 6.14 11.89
C THR A 76 19.23 6.65 13.29
N MET A 77 20.00 6.20 14.28
CA MET A 77 19.85 6.65 15.67
C MET A 77 20.82 7.79 15.90
N SER A 78 20.33 9.02 15.81
CA SER A 78 21.10 10.22 16.20
C SER A 78 20.75 10.61 17.63
N ARG A 79 21.73 10.61 18.52
CA ARG A 79 21.57 11.07 19.90
C ARG A 79 21.73 12.59 19.91
N HIS A 80 20.60 13.31 19.92
CA HIS A 80 20.56 14.75 20.11
C HIS A 80 20.22 15.07 21.58
N GLU A 81 20.99 15.95 22.22
CA GLU A 81 20.70 16.50 23.54
C GLU A 81 20.50 18.02 23.40
N PRO A 82 19.49 18.65 24.04
CA PRO A 82 18.46 18.07 24.91
C PRO A 82 17.22 17.55 24.15
N ILE A 83 16.59 16.49 24.68
CA ILE A 83 15.37 15.90 24.12
C ILE A 83 14.15 16.54 24.79
N TYR A 84 13.12 16.87 24.02
CA TYR A 84 11.84 17.35 24.56
C TYR A 84 11.15 16.26 25.38
N PHE A 85 10.79 16.58 26.63
CA PHE A 85 10.02 15.67 27.46
C PHE A 85 8.61 15.50 26.87
N PRO A 86 8.14 14.26 26.64
CA PRO A 86 6.83 14.02 26.06
C PRO A 86 5.72 14.35 27.05
N ALA A 87 4.52 14.61 26.52
CA ALA A 87 3.34 14.68 27.37
C ALA A 87 3.07 13.30 27.99
N VAL A 88 2.98 13.24 29.31
CA VAL A 88 2.65 12.03 30.05
C VAL A 88 1.22 12.14 30.55
N THR A 89 0.34 11.29 30.03
CA THR A 89 -1.06 11.19 30.48
C THR A 89 -1.20 9.98 31.39
N ILE A 90 -1.55 10.23 32.66
CA ILE A 90 -1.77 9.18 33.66
C ILE A 90 -3.27 9.16 33.99
N CYS A 91 -3.88 7.98 33.87
CA CYS A 91 -5.28 7.75 34.25
C CYS A 91 -5.33 6.73 35.39
N ASN A 92 -6.16 6.98 36.40
CA ASN A 92 -6.48 5.95 37.38
C ASN A 92 -7.27 4.83 36.67
N ARG A 93 -6.94 3.57 36.96
CA ARG A 93 -7.68 2.42 36.44
C ARG A 93 -9.09 2.36 37.01
N ASN A 94 -9.29 2.89 38.22
CA ASN A 94 -10.61 3.10 38.75
C ASN A 94 -11.21 4.39 38.16
N ALA A 95 -12.33 4.24 37.46
CA ALA A 95 -13.03 5.36 36.83
C ALA A 95 -13.78 6.23 37.86
N PHE A 96 -14.26 5.63 38.96
CA PHE A 96 -15.16 6.30 39.89
C PHE A 96 -14.82 6.02 41.35
N ARG A 97 -14.93 7.05 42.19
CA ARG A 97 -14.70 7.01 43.63
C ARG A 97 -16.00 6.59 44.32
N LEU A 98 -16.02 5.36 44.86
CA LEU A 98 -17.22 4.79 45.50
C LEU A 98 -17.76 5.66 46.66
N VAL A 99 -16.87 6.31 47.41
CA VAL A 99 -17.25 7.22 48.51
C VAL A 99 -18.02 8.43 47.98
N ALA A 100 -17.56 9.05 46.89
CA ALA A 100 -18.26 10.18 46.28
C ALA A 100 -19.63 9.73 45.73
N ALA A 101 -19.73 8.50 45.22
CA ALA A 101 -21.00 7.96 44.75
C ALA A 101 -21.98 7.68 45.90
N ALA A 102 -21.50 7.29 47.08
CA ALA A 102 -22.32 7.12 48.26
C ALA A 102 -22.84 8.47 48.80
N GLU A 103 -21.99 9.49 48.85
CA GLU A 103 -22.37 10.85 49.29
C GLU A 103 -23.43 11.48 48.38
N ASN A 104 -23.32 11.27 47.07
CA ASN A 104 -24.26 11.79 46.06
C ASN A 104 -25.48 10.88 45.82
N GLY A 105 -25.70 9.85 46.65
CA GLY A 105 -26.84 8.92 46.51
C GLY A 105 -26.81 8.05 45.23
N SER A 106 -25.70 8.06 44.50
CA SER A 106 -25.50 7.39 43.21
C SER A 106 -24.84 6.02 43.32
N TYR A 107 -24.60 5.53 44.54
CA TYR A 107 -23.91 4.27 44.81
C TYR A 107 -24.59 3.07 44.14
N HIS A 108 -25.91 2.92 44.30
CA HIS A 108 -26.65 1.78 43.75
C HIS A 108 -26.65 1.75 42.22
N TRP A 109 -26.65 2.94 41.59
CA TRP A 109 -26.52 3.04 40.13
C TRP A 109 -25.14 2.54 39.68
N LEU A 110 -24.09 3.01 40.36
CA LEU A 110 -22.71 2.67 40.02
C LEU A 110 -22.44 1.17 40.26
N ASP A 111 -22.97 0.63 41.35
CA ASP A 111 -22.90 -0.79 41.69
C ASP A 111 -23.59 -1.67 40.63
N ASP A 112 -24.81 -1.33 40.18
CA ASP A 112 -25.52 -2.05 39.12
C ASP A 112 -24.78 -1.93 37.77
N MET A 113 -24.15 -0.79 37.48
CA MET A 113 -23.33 -0.61 36.28
C MET A 113 -22.08 -1.51 36.31
N TYR A 114 -21.39 -1.62 37.44
CA TYR A 114 -20.18 -2.44 37.57
C TYR A 114 -20.46 -3.95 37.60
N HIS A 115 -21.62 -4.37 38.11
CA HIS A 115 -22.00 -5.79 38.16
C HIS A 115 -22.64 -6.31 36.87
N ARG A 116 -23.04 -5.44 35.94
CA ARG A 116 -23.57 -5.85 34.64
C ARG A 116 -22.46 -6.15 33.63
N SER A 117 -22.66 -7.23 32.88
CA SER A 117 -21.83 -7.59 31.73
C SER A 117 -22.21 -6.84 30.45
N ASP A 118 -23.45 -6.33 30.34
CA ASP A 118 -23.96 -5.63 29.16
C ASP A 118 -24.65 -4.30 29.51
N ILE A 119 -24.02 -3.21 29.08
CA ILE A 119 -24.45 -1.82 29.29
C ILE A 119 -25.70 -1.47 28.45
N SER A 120 -25.95 -2.20 27.35
CA SER A 120 -27.07 -1.90 26.44
C SER A 120 -28.45 -2.16 27.08
N THR A 121 -28.51 -3.03 28.09
CA THR A 121 -29.73 -3.36 28.85
C THR A 121 -29.93 -2.48 30.07
N PHE A 122 -29.05 -1.50 30.30
CA PHE A 122 -29.09 -0.66 31.48
C PHE A 122 -30.29 0.30 31.44
N ASN A 123 -31.16 0.20 32.44
CA ASN A 123 -32.31 1.08 32.56
C ASN A 123 -31.97 2.33 33.38
N TYR A 124 -31.54 3.38 32.69
CA TYR A 124 -31.14 4.66 33.30
C TYR A 124 -32.27 5.37 34.06
N THR A 125 -33.54 5.09 33.76
CA THR A 125 -34.69 5.75 34.40
C THR A 125 -35.07 5.11 35.74
N LYS A 126 -34.45 3.99 36.11
CA LYS A 126 -34.67 3.31 37.40
C LYS A 126 -34.04 4.05 38.58
N TRP A 127 -33.05 4.91 38.31
CA TRP A 127 -32.24 5.57 39.33
C TRP A 127 -32.26 7.09 39.16
N ASP A 128 -32.12 7.82 40.26
CA ASP A 128 -32.23 9.30 40.33
C ASP A 128 -31.18 10.05 39.48
N VAL A 129 -30.18 9.34 38.98
CA VAL A 129 -29.12 9.85 38.09
C VAL A 129 -29.52 9.90 36.61
N GLY A 130 -30.70 9.41 36.23
CA GLY A 130 -31.17 9.38 34.83
C GLY A 130 -31.37 10.76 34.19
N THR A 131 -31.33 11.84 34.99
CA THR A 131 -31.41 13.23 34.54
C THR A 131 -30.05 13.88 34.26
N LEU A 132 -28.95 13.25 34.72
CA LEU A 132 -27.59 13.76 34.59
C LEU A 132 -26.93 13.25 33.31
N SER A 133 -26.11 14.10 32.68
CA SER A 133 -25.29 13.65 31.54
C SER A 133 -24.15 12.76 32.03
N MET A 134 -23.71 11.79 31.21
CA MET A 134 -22.57 10.93 31.55
C MET A 134 -21.31 11.74 31.89
N ARG A 135 -21.12 12.90 31.25
CA ARG A 135 -20.01 13.81 31.56
C ARG A 135 -20.10 14.33 33.00
N ASP A 136 -21.29 14.73 33.44
CA ASP A 136 -21.49 15.26 34.79
C ASP A 136 -21.30 14.17 35.83
N VAL A 137 -21.75 12.94 35.54
CA VAL A 137 -21.51 11.78 36.39
C VAL A 137 -20.00 11.51 36.53
N TYR A 138 -19.24 11.58 35.44
CA TYR A 138 -17.77 11.48 35.49
C TYR A 138 -17.15 12.61 36.30
N LEU A 139 -17.56 13.86 36.11
CA LEU A 139 -17.00 15.00 36.84
C LEU A 139 -17.30 14.94 38.35
N GLN A 140 -18.46 14.43 38.75
CA GLN A 140 -18.85 14.32 40.15
C GLN A 140 -18.16 13.16 40.88
N HIS A 141 -17.88 12.07 40.17
CA HIS A 141 -17.43 10.82 40.79
C HIS A 141 -15.99 10.43 40.45
N ALA A 142 -15.31 11.12 39.53
CA ALA A 142 -13.92 10.82 39.17
C ALA A 142 -12.94 11.09 40.32
N HIS A 143 -11.78 10.46 40.23
CA HIS A 143 -10.65 10.74 41.13
C HIS A 143 -10.09 12.14 40.86
N LEU A 144 -9.91 12.90 41.93
CA LEU A 144 -9.26 14.21 41.90
C LEU A 144 -7.74 14.03 41.79
N LYS A 145 -7.08 14.94 41.06
CA LYS A 145 -5.62 14.87 40.88
C LYS A 145 -4.89 15.11 42.22
N GLU A 146 -5.49 15.92 43.08
CA GLU A 146 -4.98 16.31 44.40
C GLU A 146 -4.91 15.11 45.35
N ASP A 147 -5.82 14.13 45.19
CA ASP A 147 -5.85 12.91 46.01
C ASP A 147 -4.86 11.84 45.53
N MET A 148 -4.44 11.92 44.26
CA MET A 148 -3.66 10.86 43.59
C MET A 148 -2.18 11.21 43.46
N ILE A 149 -1.83 12.49 43.50
CA ILE A 149 -0.45 12.97 43.36
C ILE A 149 0.03 13.42 44.74
N ALA A 150 0.74 12.54 45.44
CA ALA A 150 1.49 12.91 46.63
C ALA A 150 2.90 13.36 46.19
N SER A 151 3.25 14.63 46.46
CA SER A 151 4.58 15.18 46.22
C SER A 151 5.56 14.83 47.34
#